data_AF-A0A2E3NVT8-F1
#
_entry.id   AF-A0A2E3NVT8-F1
#
_cell.length_a   1.000
_cell.length_b   1.000
_cell.length_c   1.000
_cell.angle_alpha   90.00
_cell.angle_beta   90.00
_cell.angle_gamma   90.00
#
_symmetry.space_group_name_H-M   'P 1'
#
loop_
_entity.id
_entity.type
_entity.pdbx_description
1 polymer ?
#
loop_
_entity_poly.entity_id
_entity_poly.type
_entity_poly.pdbx_seq_one_letter_code
_entity_poly.pdbx_strand_id
1 'polypeptide(L)'
;MPAPVPTCQLCQRDTRLEFHHLIPRKVHRRAWFAQRYSRDDMHQRGIWLCRLCHRFVHRHFDEVTLGRDYATLDRLLAAPGVQRHLQWAGRQRPGKR
;
A
#
# COMPACT_ATOMS: atom_id res chain seq x y z
N MET A 1 -0.84 0.67 14.50
CA MET A 1 -0.95 -0.05 13.22
C MET A 1 -2.40 -0.53 13.09
N PRO A 2 -3.04 -0.40 11.92
CA PRO A 2 -4.43 -0.80 11.74
C PRO A 2 -4.60 -2.30 11.93
N ALA A 3 -5.77 -2.71 12.42
CA ALA A 3 -6.10 -4.11 12.60
C ALA A 3 -5.98 -4.89 11.28
N PRO A 4 -5.52 -6.16 11.30
CA PRO A 4 -5.49 -7.00 10.12
C PRO A 4 -6.90 -7.22 9.56
N VAL A 5 -6.99 -7.22 8.23
CA VAL A 5 -8.22 -7.49 7.48
C VAL A 5 -8.14 -8.88 6.83
N PRO A 6 -9.28 -9.53 6.54
CA PRO A 6 -9.29 -10.88 5.97
C PRO A 6 -8.82 -10.92 4.50
N THR A 7 -8.93 -9.82 3.76
CA THR A 7 -8.61 -9.75 2.33
C THR A 7 -7.64 -8.63 2.00
N CYS A 8 -6.90 -8.79 0.90
CA CYS A 8 -6.01 -7.75 0.39
C CYS A 8 -6.81 -6.48 0.04
N GLN A 9 -6.46 -5.34 0.63
CA GLN A 9 -7.19 -4.08 0.43
C GLN A 9 -7.15 -3.55 -1.02
N LEU A 10 -6.20 -4.05 -1.84
CA LEU A 10 -6.11 -3.72 -3.26
C LEU A 10 -6.86 -4.72 -4.14
N CYS A 11 -6.42 -5.98 -4.19
CA CYS A 11 -6.99 -6.97 -5.12
C CYS A 11 -8.15 -7.81 -4.55
N GLN A 12 -8.57 -7.56 -3.31
CA GLN A 12 -9.68 -8.23 -2.61
C GLN A 12 -9.56 -9.76 -2.45
N ARG A 13 -8.35 -10.31 -2.65
CA ARG A 13 -8.09 -11.74 -2.45
C ARG A 13 -7.90 -12.09 -0.98
N ASP A 14 -8.51 -13.20 -0.57
CA ASP A 14 -8.22 -13.88 0.70
C ASP A 14 -6.96 -14.73 0.55
N THR A 15 -5.86 -14.26 1.13
CA THR A 15 -4.56 -14.92 1.12
C THR A 15 -3.67 -14.34 2.22
N ARG A 16 -2.44 -14.82 2.37
CA ARG A 16 -1.48 -14.25 3.32
C ARG A 16 -1.21 -12.78 2.99
N LEU A 17 -1.50 -11.91 3.96
CA LEU A 17 -1.29 -10.48 3.86
C LEU A 17 -0.06 -10.04 4.66
N GLU A 18 0.54 -8.96 4.21
CA GLU A 18 1.66 -8.27 4.85
C GLU A 18 1.28 -6.79 5.00
N PHE A 19 1.69 -6.19 6.11
CA PHE A 19 1.46 -4.77 6.34
C PHE A 19 2.44 -3.92 5.52
N HIS A 20 1.91 -3.08 4.65
CA HIS A 20 2.67 -2.17 3.81
C HIS A 20 2.45 -0.72 4.26
N HIS A 21 3.55 0.00 4.54
CA HIS A 21 3.47 1.40 4.94
C HIS A 21 3.33 2.29 3.70
N LEU A 22 2.29 3.13 3.66
CA LEU A 22 2.08 4.08 2.57
C LEU A 22 3.01 5.29 2.66
N ILE A 23 3.49 5.62 3.87
CA ILE A 23 4.54 6.60 4.09
C ILE A 23 5.77 5.86 4.61
N PRO A 24 6.75 5.52 3.74
CA PRO A 24 7.94 4.78 4.15
C PRO A 24 8.72 5.45 5.28
N ARG A 25 9.21 4.67 6.25
CA ARG A 25 9.96 5.19 7.40
C ARG A 25 11.17 6.05 7.00
N LYS A 26 11.77 5.77 5.85
CA LYS A 26 12.90 6.53 5.29
C LYS A 26 12.55 7.98 4.96
N VAL A 27 11.30 8.28 4.62
CA VAL A 27 10.87 9.64 4.26
C VAL A 27 10.30 10.43 5.44
N HIS A 28 10.10 9.80 6.62
CA HIS A 28 9.51 10.45 7.81
C HIS A 28 10.29 11.68 8.30
N ARG A 29 11.61 11.71 8.10
CA ARG A 29 12.46 12.85 8.50
C ARG A 29 12.47 14.00 7.49
N ARG A 30 11.93 13.81 6.29
CA ARG A 30 11.92 14.85 5.26
C ARG A 30 10.89 15.92 5.65
N ALA A 31 11.29 17.20 5.54
CA ALA A 31 10.48 18.34 5.97
C ALA A 31 9.04 18.33 5.43
N TRP A 32 8.86 17.97 4.15
CA TRP A 32 7.54 17.91 3.52
C TRP A 32 6.57 16.98 4.27
N PHE A 33 7.05 15.81 4.72
CA PHE A 33 6.27 14.81 5.44
C PHE A 33 6.08 15.19 6.91
N ALA A 34 7.16 15.58 7.58
CA ALA A 34 7.13 15.98 8.99
C ALA A 34 6.23 17.20 9.26
N GLN A 35 6.04 18.09 8.28
CA GLN A 35 5.13 19.24 8.38
C GLN A 35 3.66 18.89 8.12
N ARG A 36 3.37 17.79 7.42
CA ARG A 36 2.01 17.41 6.96
C ARG A 36 1.39 16.30 7.78
N TYR A 37 2.22 15.44 8.35
CA TYR A 37 1.79 14.26 9.08
C TYR A 37 2.50 14.20 10.42
N SER A 38 1.77 13.83 11.47
CA SER A 38 2.41 13.48 12.74
C SER A 38 3.21 12.19 12.57
N ARG A 39 4.20 11.97 13.45
CA ARG A 39 4.96 10.71 13.44
C ARG A 39 4.05 9.49 13.58
N ASP A 40 3.09 9.57 14.49
CA ASP A 40 2.14 8.48 14.71
C ASP A 40 1.27 8.22 13.47
N ASP A 41 0.74 9.26 12.82
CA ASP A 41 -0.03 9.12 11.58
C ASP A 41 0.80 8.45 10.47
N MET A 42 2.07 8.85 10.29
CA MET A 42 2.96 8.21 9.31
C MET A 42 3.26 6.74 9.63
N HIS A 43 3.30 6.37 10.90
CA HIS A 43 3.48 4.98 11.32
C HIS A 43 2.21 4.13 11.15
N GLN A 44 1.03 4.74 11.33
CA GLN A 44 -0.25 4.06 11.23
C GLN A 44 -0.80 4.00 9.80
N ARG A 45 -0.40 4.94 8.92
CA ARG A 45 -0.73 4.94 7.49
C ARG A 45 -0.07 3.77 6.76
N GLY A 46 -0.80 2.69 6.70
CA GLY A 46 -0.47 1.52 5.90
C GLY A 46 -1.69 0.70 5.58
N ILE A 47 -1.51 -0.28 4.72
CA ILE A 47 -2.55 -1.16 4.23
C ILE A 47 -2.06 -2.61 4.21
N TRP A 48 -2.99 -3.54 4.34
CA TRP A 48 -2.75 -4.96 4.27
C TRP A 48 -2.83 -5.44 2.84
N LEU A 49 -1.69 -5.90 2.32
CA LEU A 49 -1.53 -6.32 0.94
C LEU A 49 -1.09 -7.77 0.86
N CYS A 50 -1.59 -8.49 -0.13
CA CYS A 50 -0.97 -9.75 -0.51
C CYS A 50 0.42 -9.51 -1.11
N ARG A 51 1.31 -10.52 -1.05
CA ARG A 51 2.69 -10.45 -1.56
C ARG A 51 2.80 -9.93 -3.01
N LEU A 52 1.84 -10.27 -3.86
CA LEU A 52 1.81 -9.84 -5.27
C LEU A 52 1.53 -8.33 -5.40
N CYS A 53 0.52 -7.82 -4.69
CA CYS A 53 0.22 -6.38 -4.69
C CYS A 53 1.30 -5.59 -3.95
N HIS A 54 1.87 -6.16 -2.88
CA HIS A 54 2.97 -5.57 -2.14
C HIS A 54 4.19 -5.34 -3.06
N ARG A 55 4.60 -6.36 -3.81
CA ARG A 55 5.69 -6.25 -4.80
C ARG A 55 5.36 -5.25 -5.90
N PHE A 56 4.10 -5.21 -6.35
CA PHE A 56 3.66 -4.26 -7.37
C PHE A 56 3.81 -2.81 -6.89
N VAL A 57 3.36 -2.48 -5.68
CA VAL A 57 3.47 -1.12 -5.13
C VAL A 57 4.94 -0.67 -5.06
N HIS A 58 5.83 -1.52 -4.55
CA HIS A 58 7.27 -1.22 -4.50
C HIS A 58 7.96 -1.09 -5.86
N ARG A 59 7.42 -1.74 -6.90
CA ARG A 59 7.98 -1.66 -8.26
C ARG A 59 7.41 -0.47 -9.03
N HIS A 60 6.16 -0.09 -8.76
CA HIS A 60 5.43 0.91 -9.53
C HIS A 60 5.60 2.32 -8.99
N PHE A 61 5.78 2.47 -7.67
CA PHE A 61 5.95 3.76 -7.02
C PHE A 61 7.27 3.81 -6.27
N ASP A 62 8.01 4.90 -6.43
CA ASP A 62 9.13 5.21 -5.55
C ASP A 62 8.63 5.64 -4.15
N GLU A 63 9.53 5.64 -3.18
CA GLU A 63 9.22 5.93 -1.77
C GLU A 63 8.60 7.32 -1.55
N VAL A 64 8.95 8.30 -2.38
CA VAL A 64 8.49 9.68 -2.25
C VAL A 64 7.13 9.86 -2.90
N THR A 65 6.98 9.39 -4.13
CA THR A 65 5.74 9.42 -4.91
C THR A 65 4.63 8.65 -4.17
N LEU A 66 4.94 7.47 -3.63
CA LEU A 66 4.00 6.71 -2.82
C LEU A 66 3.52 7.52 -1.62
N GLY A 67 4.44 8.11 -0.86
CA GLY A 67 4.11 8.86 0.35
C GLY A 67 3.48 10.23 0.12
N ARG A 68 3.69 10.86 -1.05
CA ARG A 68 3.12 12.18 -1.37
C ARG A 68 1.77 12.07 -2.06
N ASP A 69 1.74 11.29 -3.12
CA ASP A 69 0.63 11.26 -4.06
C ASP A 69 -0.32 10.12 -3.75
N TYR A 70 0.17 9.02 -3.17
CA TYR A 70 -0.60 7.79 -2.92
C TYR A 70 -0.64 7.37 -1.44
N ALA A 71 -0.60 8.35 -0.54
CA ALA A 71 -0.54 8.15 0.92
C ALA A 71 -1.82 7.58 1.56
N THR A 72 -2.85 7.24 0.76
CA THR A 72 -4.12 6.63 1.19
C THR A 72 -4.50 5.49 0.28
N LEU A 73 -5.32 4.56 0.80
CA LEU A 73 -5.90 3.48 0.00
C LEU A 73 -6.70 4.03 -1.19
N ASP A 74 -7.54 5.03 -0.98
CA ASP A 74 -8.40 5.59 -2.03
C ASP A 74 -7.59 6.16 -3.19
N ARG A 75 -6.46 6.81 -2.91
CA ARG A 75 -5.58 7.34 -3.96
C ARG A 75 -4.89 6.22 -4.75
N LEU A 76 -4.47 5.15 -4.07
CA LEU A 76 -3.96 3.97 -4.76
C LEU A 76 -5.03 3.32 -5.64
N LEU A 77 -6.27 3.22 -5.15
CA LEU A 77 -7.39 2.68 -5.93
C LEU A 77 -7.73 3.59 -7.11
N ALA A 78 -7.64 4.92 -6.97
CA ALA A 78 -7.90 5.84 -8.07
C ALA A 78 -6.82 5.82 -9.18
N ALA A 79 -5.63 5.27 -8.91
CA ALA A 79 -4.53 5.28 -9.86
C ALA A 79 -4.77 4.33 -11.05
N PRO A 80 -4.75 4.81 -12.31
CA PRO A 80 -5.02 3.96 -13.49
C PRO A 80 -4.07 2.78 -13.62
N GLY A 81 -2.78 2.98 -13.30
CA GLY A 81 -1.77 1.93 -13.31
C GLY A 81 -2.05 0.82 -12.30
N VAL A 82 -2.61 1.18 -11.15
CA VAL A 82 -3.02 0.23 -10.10
C VAL A 82 -4.26 -0.53 -10.55
N GLN A 83 -5.29 0.14 -11.05
CA GLN A 83 -6.54 -0.50 -11.51
C GLN A 83 -6.30 -1.65 -12.49
N ARG A 84 -5.44 -1.45 -13.49
CA ARG A 84 -5.04 -2.50 -14.44
C ARG A 84 -4.38 -3.70 -13.74
N HIS A 85 -3.53 -3.43 -12.75
CA HIS A 85 -2.93 -4.48 -11.94
C HIS A 85 -3.98 -5.24 -11.12
N LEU A 86 -4.96 -4.55 -10.52
CA LEU A 86 -6.00 -5.19 -9.70
C LEU A 86 -6.85 -6.16 -10.51
N GLN A 87 -7.26 -5.77 -11.72
CA GLN A 87 -8.05 -6.61 -12.63
C GLN A 87 -7.34 -7.94 -12.95
N TRP A 88 -6.03 -7.88 -13.16
CA TRP A 88 -5.22 -9.08 -13.40
C TRP A 88 -4.96 -9.86 -12.10
N ALA A 89 -4.57 -9.17 -11.03
CA ALA A 89 -4.18 -9.73 -9.75
C ALA A 89 -5.32 -10.49 -9.07
N GLY A 90 -6.55 -9.96 -9.13
CA GLY A 90 -7.74 -10.59 -8.54
C GLY A 90 -8.08 -11.94 -9.17
N ARG A 91 -7.69 -12.16 -10.43
CA ARG A 91 -7.89 -13.42 -11.16
C ARG A 91 -6.79 -14.45 -10.89
N GLN A 92 -5.68 -14.06 -10.28
CA GLN A 92 -4.59 -14.97 -9.98
C GLN A 92 -4.95 -15.85 -8.79
N ARG A 93 -4.80 -17.17 -8.97
CA ARG A 93 -5.00 -18.16 -7.89
C ARG A 93 -4.15 -17.78 -6.67
N PRO A 94 -4.73 -17.77 -5.46
CA PRO A 94 -3.93 -17.63 -4.25
C PRO A 94 -2.86 -18.73 -4.25
N GLY A 95 -1.59 -18.35 -4.13
CA GLY A 95 -0.52 -19.35 -4.00
C GLY A 95 -0.82 -20.25 -2.80
N LYS A 96 -0.58 -21.56 -2.95
CA LYS A 96 -0.76 -22.51 -1.85
C LYS A 96 0.00 -22.00 -0.61
N ARG A 97 -0.69 -22.02 0.53
CA ARG A 97 -0.19 -21.62 1.85
C ARG A 97 1.10 -22.36 2.20
#